data_AF-A0A8K0M9R2-F1
#
_entry.id   AF-A0A8K0M9R2-F1
#
_cell.length_a   1.000
_cell.length_b   1.000
_cell.length_c   1.000
_cell.angle_alpha   90.00
_cell.angle_beta   90.00
_cell.angle_gamma   90.00
#
_symmetry.space_group_name_H-M   'P 1'
#
loop_
_entity.id
_entity.type
_entity.pdbx_description
1 polymer ?
#
loop_
_entity_poly.entity_id
_entity_poly.type
_entity_poly.pdbx_seq_one_letter_code
_entity_poly.pdbx_strand_id
1 'polypeptide(L)'
;QIDHDFTFDNFKYEKEVHYQPCVRVSIYFKKKKGVSLEHFTQHWAHVHADMTLASKKFGLFRVQRYTQHHQFPGMREGLARMGMNAMEFDGCSTLWFKKWEDFENFFTSPEYETNLTDDCKHFM
;
A
#
# COMPACT_ATOMS: atom_id res chain seq x y z
N GLN A 1 7.42 -30.01 4.96
CA GLN A 1 6.35 -30.39 4.02
C GLN A 1 5.33 -31.18 4.80
N ILE A 2 4.04 -30.95 4.58
CA ILE A 2 2.99 -31.79 5.17
C ILE A 2 2.58 -32.88 4.18
N ASP A 3 1.99 -33.95 4.69
CA ASP A 3 1.35 -34.96 3.85
C ASP A 3 0.07 -34.35 3.25
N HIS A 4 0.09 -34.05 1.96
CA HIS A 4 -1.00 -33.37 1.26
C HIS A 4 -1.08 -33.79 -0.20
N ASP A 5 -2.26 -34.25 -0.59
CA ASP A 5 -2.59 -34.60 -1.97
C ASP A 5 -2.93 -33.34 -2.80
N PHE A 6 -1.91 -32.77 -3.44
CA PHE A 6 -2.07 -31.57 -4.26
C PHE A 6 -2.98 -31.82 -5.47
N THR A 7 -4.07 -31.06 -5.56
CA THR A 7 -4.98 -31.07 -6.71
C THR A 7 -4.33 -30.51 -7.99
N PHE A 8 -3.46 -29.51 -7.87
CA PHE A 8 -2.81 -28.88 -9.02
C PHE A 8 -1.29 -29.02 -8.98
N ASP A 9 -0.70 -29.41 -10.12
CA ASP A 9 0.73 -29.72 -10.23
C ASP A 9 1.62 -28.52 -9.91
N ASN A 10 1.16 -27.29 -10.17
CA ASN A 10 1.92 -26.05 -9.94
C ASN A 10 2.07 -25.66 -8.47
N PHE A 11 1.36 -26.33 -7.54
CA PHE A 11 1.49 -26.09 -6.10
C PHE A 11 2.28 -27.16 -5.36
N LYS A 12 2.68 -28.23 -6.05
CA LYS A 12 3.49 -29.28 -5.43
C LYS A 12 4.82 -28.73 -4.94
N TYR A 13 5.35 -29.32 -3.89
CA TYR A 13 6.57 -28.84 -3.25
C TYR A 13 7.81 -28.93 -4.12
N GLU A 14 7.82 -29.74 -5.18
CA GLU A 14 8.94 -29.83 -6.13
C GLU A 14 8.93 -28.70 -7.16
N LYS A 15 7.84 -27.93 -7.27
CA LYS A 15 7.76 -26.77 -8.16
C LYS A 15 8.34 -25.54 -7.49
N GLU A 16 8.92 -24.66 -8.31
CA GLU A 16 9.30 -23.33 -7.86
C GLU A 16 8.06 -22.53 -7.44
N VAL A 17 8.23 -21.67 -6.44
CA VAL A 17 7.18 -20.75 -6.01
C VAL A 17 6.84 -19.82 -7.17
N HIS A 18 5.56 -19.80 -7.55
CA HIS A 18 5.08 -18.96 -8.63
C HIS A 18 4.95 -17.49 -8.17
N TYR A 19 6.07 -16.79 -8.14
CA TYR A 19 6.11 -15.35 -7.86
C TYR A 19 5.50 -14.55 -9.00
N GLN A 20 4.73 -13.51 -8.66
CA GLN A 20 4.27 -12.54 -9.65
C GLN A 20 5.47 -11.71 -10.14
N PRO A 21 5.59 -11.42 -11.44
CA PRO A 21 6.72 -10.67 -12.01
C PRO A 21 6.60 -9.16 -11.76
N CYS A 22 6.36 -8.77 -10.51
CA CYS A 22 6.23 -7.40 -10.07
C CYS A 22 6.70 -7.26 -8.62
N VAL A 23 7.18 -6.06 -8.28
CA VAL A 23 7.43 -5.63 -6.92
C VAL A 23 6.15 -4.99 -6.39
N ARG A 24 5.60 -5.55 -5.31
CA ARG A 24 4.48 -4.96 -4.57
C ARG A 24 4.97 -4.44 -3.23
N VAL A 25 4.83 -3.14 -3.00
CA VAL A 25 5.16 -2.51 -1.72
C VAL A 25 3.89 -2.02 -1.07
N SER A 26 3.66 -2.42 0.18
CA SER A 26 2.55 -1.95 1.01
C SER A 26 3.08 -1.14 2.18
N ILE A 27 2.64 0.11 2.30
CA ILE A 27 3.08 1.07 3.31
C ILE A 27 1.88 1.36 4.20
N TYR A 28 2.01 1.01 5.48
CA TYR A 28 0.98 1.19 6.50
C TYR A 28 1.31 2.42 7.34
N PHE A 29 0.31 3.26 7.60
CA PHE A 29 0.50 4.49 8.34
C PHE A 29 -0.73 4.88 9.15
N LYS A 30 -0.50 5.74 10.13
CA LYS A 30 -1.53 6.34 10.97
C LYS A 30 -1.82 7.75 10.51
N LYS A 31 -3.05 8.19 10.72
CA LYS A 31 -3.43 9.58 10.52
C LYS A 31 -2.76 10.44 11.58
N LYS A 32 -2.56 11.71 11.26
CA LYS A 32 -2.02 12.72 12.17
C LYS A 32 -2.88 12.85 13.43
N LYS A 33 -2.23 13.05 14.58
CA LYS A 33 -2.93 13.36 15.84
C LYS A 33 -3.72 14.66 15.70
N GLY A 34 -4.98 14.66 16.15
CA GLY A 34 -5.89 15.81 16.04
C GLY A 34 -6.64 15.91 14.71
N VAL A 35 -6.28 15.13 13.69
CA VAL A 35 -7.03 15.06 12.42
C VAL A 35 -8.15 14.03 12.54
N SER A 36 -9.36 14.36 12.04
CA SER A 36 -10.48 13.42 12.00
C SER A 36 -10.24 12.31 10.98
N LEU A 37 -10.82 11.13 11.18
CA LEU A 37 -10.70 10.04 10.20
C LEU A 37 -11.31 10.41 8.85
N GLU A 38 -12.41 11.17 8.86
CA GLU A 38 -13.06 11.68 7.65
C GLU A 38 -12.12 12.60 6.87
N HIS A 39 -11.50 13.58 7.53
CA HIS A 39 -10.53 14.47 6.89
C HIS A 39 -9.35 13.69 6.32
N PHE A 40 -8.78 12.77 7.10
CA PHE A 40 -7.72 11.87 6.64
C PHE A 40 -8.12 11.13 5.36
N THR A 41 -9.30 10.51 5.38
CA THR A 41 -9.81 9.70 4.26
C THR A 41 -10.02 10.57 3.01
N GLN A 42 -10.69 11.71 3.16
CA GLN A 42 -11.01 12.60 2.06
C GLN A 42 -9.75 13.23 1.46
N HIS A 43 -8.87 13.78 2.31
CA HIS A 43 -7.63 14.43 1.84
C HIS A 43 -6.72 13.42 1.14
N TRP A 44 -6.55 12.23 1.72
CA TRP A 44 -5.70 11.20 1.15
C TRP A 44 -6.26 10.64 -0.17
N ALA A 45 -7.56 10.36 -0.25
CA ALA A 45 -8.21 9.81 -1.45
C ALA A 45 -8.36 10.78 -2.60
N HIS A 46 -8.40 12.08 -2.32
CA HIS A 46 -8.60 13.10 -3.34
C HIS A 46 -7.31 13.88 -3.61
N VAL A 47 -6.88 14.72 -2.67
CA VAL A 47 -5.76 15.66 -2.89
C VAL A 47 -4.44 14.92 -3.05
N HIS A 48 -4.08 14.07 -2.08
CA HIS A 48 -2.81 13.35 -2.11
C HIS A 48 -2.73 12.37 -3.29
N ALA A 49 -3.84 11.70 -3.60
CA ALA A 49 -3.93 10.79 -4.73
C ALA A 49 -3.73 11.52 -6.07
N ASP A 50 -4.40 12.66 -6.27
CA ASP A 50 -4.24 13.49 -7.47
C ASP A 50 -2.78 13.93 -7.64
N MET A 51 -2.18 14.49 -6.58
CA MET A 51 -0.77 14.90 -6.58
C MET A 51 0.18 13.73 -6.91
N THR A 52 -0.09 12.54 -6.35
CA THR A 52 0.72 11.34 -6.60
C THR A 52 0.65 10.92 -8.06
N LEU A 53 -0.56 10.87 -8.64
CA LEU A 53 -0.77 10.46 -10.02
C LEU A 53 -0.27 11.50 -11.03
N ALA A 54 -0.35 12.79 -10.68
CA ALA A 54 0.13 13.89 -11.49
C ALA A 54 1.67 14.03 -11.50
N SER A 55 2.37 13.40 -10.54
CA SER A 55 3.83 13.45 -10.50
C SER A 55 4.45 12.86 -11.77
N LYS A 56 5.46 13.54 -12.32
CA LYS A 56 6.20 13.03 -13.49
C LYS A 56 6.88 11.70 -13.19
N LYS A 57 7.28 11.49 -11.94
CA LYS A 57 7.96 10.27 -11.48
C LYS A 57 7.05 9.06 -11.47
N PHE A 58 5.74 9.25 -11.27
CA PHE A 58 4.75 8.17 -11.36
C PHE A 58 4.77 7.52 -12.76
N GLY A 59 4.78 8.37 -13.80
CA GLY A 59 4.92 7.92 -15.18
C GLY A 59 6.32 7.40 -15.52
N LEU A 60 7.37 8.13 -15.12
CA LEU A 60 8.77 7.80 -15.44
C LEU A 60 9.19 6.42 -14.92
N PHE A 61 8.84 6.11 -13.66
CA PHE A 61 9.13 4.81 -13.03
C PHE A 61 8.02 3.78 -13.27
N ARG A 62 7.07 4.10 -14.16
CA ARG A 62 6.06 3.18 -14.69
C ARG A 62 5.31 2.45 -13.59
N VAL A 63 4.86 3.21 -12.57
CA VAL A 63 4.06 2.67 -11.48
C VAL A 63 2.83 1.98 -12.08
N GLN A 64 2.76 0.66 -11.91
CA GLN A 64 1.78 -0.18 -12.61
C GLN A 64 0.40 -0.08 -11.97
N ARG A 65 0.38 0.18 -10.66
CA ARG A 65 -0.82 0.29 -9.86
C ARG A 65 -0.53 1.11 -8.60
N TYR A 66 -1.52 1.89 -8.19
CA TYR A 66 -1.58 2.56 -6.90
C TYR A 66 -2.95 2.30 -6.28
N THR A 67 -2.99 1.86 -5.03
CA THR A 67 -4.24 1.65 -4.30
C THR A 67 -4.13 2.22 -2.90
N GLN A 68 -5.27 2.69 -2.39
CA GLN A 68 -5.43 3.13 -1.02
C GLN A 68 -6.44 2.23 -0.31
N HIS A 69 -6.06 1.69 0.83
CA HIS A 69 -6.94 0.95 1.72
C HIS A 69 -7.11 1.74 3.01
N HIS A 70 -8.36 2.09 3.32
CA HIS A 70 -8.71 2.85 4.51
C HIS A 70 -9.27 1.91 5.58
N GLN A 71 -8.77 2.05 6.81
CA GLN A 71 -9.30 1.30 7.93
C GLN A 71 -10.41 2.09 8.61
N PHE A 72 -11.65 1.63 8.43
CA PHE A 72 -12.83 2.30 8.99
C PHE A 72 -13.11 1.90 10.44
N PRO A 73 -13.82 2.75 11.21
CA PRO A 73 -14.27 2.41 12.55
C PRO A 73 -15.12 1.13 12.51
N GLY A 74 -14.93 0.24 13.48
CA GLY A 74 -15.67 -1.02 13.56
C GLY A 74 -15.11 -2.19 12.73
N MET A 75 -14.21 -1.96 11.75
CA MET A 75 -13.55 -3.08 11.05
C MET A 75 -12.71 -3.93 12.01
N ARG A 76 -11.99 -3.26 12.91
CA ARG A 76 -11.15 -3.90 13.92
C ARG A 76 -11.95 -4.68 14.94
N GLU A 77 -13.05 -4.11 15.40
CA GLU A 77 -14.00 -4.78 16.29
C GLU A 77 -14.62 -5.99 15.57
N GLY A 78 -14.91 -5.88 14.28
CA GLY A 78 -15.36 -6.99 13.44
C GLY A 78 -14.36 -8.15 13.42
N LEU A 79 -13.08 -7.86 13.17
CA LEU A 79 -12.02 -8.86 13.22
C LEU A 79 -11.86 -9.46 14.62
N ALA A 80 -11.91 -8.64 15.66
CA ALA A 80 -11.81 -9.10 17.04
C ALA A 80 -12.97 -10.03 17.43
N ARG A 81 -14.20 -9.76 16.97
CA ARG A 81 -15.36 -10.65 17.15
C ARG A 81 -15.17 -12.02 16.50
N MET A 82 -14.31 -12.12 15.49
CA MET A 82 -13.95 -13.37 14.82
C MET A 82 -12.69 -14.02 15.42
N GLY A 83 -12.16 -13.50 16.54
CA GLY A 83 -10.93 -13.99 17.16
C GLY A 83 -9.65 -13.63 16.39
N MET A 84 -9.72 -12.65 15.48
CA MET A 84 -8.59 -12.22 14.66
C MET A 84 -7.97 -10.93 15.20
N ASN A 85 -6.65 -10.82 15.11
CA ASN A 85 -5.92 -9.61 15.47
C ASN A 85 -5.79 -8.66 14.27
N ALA A 86 -6.13 -7.39 14.47
CA ALA A 86 -5.95 -6.36 13.47
C ALA A 86 -4.65 -5.60 13.71
N MET A 87 -3.94 -5.22 12.63
CA MET A 87 -2.84 -4.28 12.74
C MET A 87 -3.37 -2.87 13.03
N GLU A 88 -2.54 -2.09 13.73
CA GLU A 88 -2.84 -0.71 14.15
C GLU A 88 -2.44 0.31 13.06
N PHE A 89 -3.26 0.49 12.03
CA PHE A 89 -3.07 1.54 11.04
C PHE A 89 -4.38 2.29 10.76
N ASP A 90 -4.31 3.40 10.03
CA ASP A 90 -5.49 4.12 9.54
C ASP A 90 -5.59 4.03 8.01
N GLY A 91 -4.44 3.94 7.33
CA GLY A 91 -4.34 3.72 5.89
C GLY A 91 -3.22 2.77 5.50
N CYS A 92 -3.40 2.10 4.37
CA CYS A 92 -2.38 1.34 3.67
C CYS A 92 -2.35 1.73 2.20
N SER A 93 -1.25 2.35 1.76
CA SER A 93 -0.99 2.50 0.35
C SER A 93 -0.32 1.24 -0.19
N THR A 94 -0.66 0.83 -1.40
CA THR A 94 0.12 -0.19 -2.11
C THR A 94 0.48 0.31 -3.49
N LEU A 95 1.74 0.10 -3.87
CA LEU A 95 2.29 0.46 -5.16
C LEU A 95 2.93 -0.76 -5.80
N TRP A 96 2.81 -0.85 -7.12
CA TRP A 96 3.35 -1.94 -7.92
C TRP A 96 4.34 -1.40 -8.95
N PHE A 97 5.49 -2.05 -9.04
CA PHE A 97 6.58 -1.71 -9.94
C PHE A 97 7.06 -2.95 -10.67
N LYS A 98 7.76 -2.77 -11.80
CA LYS A 98 8.40 -3.89 -12.48
C LYS A 98 9.67 -4.34 -11.77
N LYS A 99 10.44 -3.38 -11.24
CA LYS A 99 11.73 -3.62 -10.58
C LYS A 99 11.77 -2.93 -9.23
N TRP A 100 12.62 -3.45 -8.35
CA TRP A 100 12.87 -2.85 -7.02
C TRP A 100 13.51 -1.46 -7.15
N GLU A 101 14.44 -1.30 -8.09
CA GLU A 101 15.10 -0.03 -8.40
C GLU A 101 14.12 1.08 -8.81
N ASP A 102 13.03 0.74 -9.52
CA ASP A 102 11.99 1.71 -9.89
C ASP A 102 11.26 2.26 -8.65
N PHE A 103 11.03 1.39 -7.66
CA PHE A 103 10.43 1.77 -6.38
C PHE A 103 11.37 2.69 -5.59
N GLU A 104 12.64 2.32 -5.43
CA GLU A 104 13.63 3.11 -4.72
C GLU A 104 13.74 4.51 -5.34
N ASN A 105 13.95 4.57 -6.65
CA ASN A 105 14.09 5.84 -7.37
C ASN A 105 12.83 6.71 -7.34
N PHE A 106 11.63 6.11 -7.29
CA PHE A 106 10.38 6.86 -7.13
C PHE A 106 10.33 7.55 -5.76
N PHE A 107 10.58 6.80 -4.68
CA PHE A 107 10.47 7.31 -3.30
C PHE A 107 11.61 8.24 -2.89
N THR A 108 12.82 8.08 -3.42
CA THR A 108 13.95 8.98 -3.15
C THR A 108 14.06 10.13 -4.15
N SER A 109 13.03 10.34 -4.99
CA SER A 109 13.07 11.43 -5.97
C SER A 109 12.82 12.78 -5.27
N PRO A 110 13.57 13.85 -5.61
CA PRO A 110 13.38 15.16 -4.98
C PRO A 110 11.97 15.74 -5.15
N GLU A 111 11.29 15.38 -6.26
CA GLU A 111 9.92 15.78 -6.55
C GLU A 111 8.91 15.11 -5.60
N TYR A 112 9.13 13.84 -5.26
CA TYR A 112 8.35 13.13 -4.24
C TYR A 112 8.62 13.72 -2.85
N GLU A 113 9.90 13.92 -2.52
CA GLU A 113 10.31 14.41 -1.19
C GLU A 113 9.81 15.81 -0.85
N THR A 114 9.62 16.69 -1.83
CA THR A 114 9.18 18.07 -1.57
C THR A 114 7.67 18.18 -1.50
N ASN A 115 6.97 17.81 -2.57
CA ASN A 115 5.52 18.07 -2.66
C ASN A 115 4.67 17.08 -1.84
N LEU A 116 4.97 15.78 -1.92
CA LEU A 116 4.15 14.76 -1.26
C LEU A 116 4.47 14.65 0.23
N THR A 117 5.74 14.82 0.63
CA THR A 117 6.10 14.86 2.06
C THR A 117 5.51 16.07 2.76
N ASP A 118 5.48 17.23 2.12
CA ASP A 118 4.86 18.42 2.70
C ASP A 118 3.34 18.24 2.80
N ASP A 119 2.70 17.67 1.78
CA ASP A 119 1.28 17.36 1.80
C ASP A 119 0.90 16.37 2.93
N CYS A 120 1.74 15.36 3.19
CA CYS A 120 1.56 14.42 4.28
C CYS A 120 1.32 15.12 5.63
N LYS A 121 1.96 16.28 5.88
CA LYS A 121 1.80 17.03 7.15
C LYS A 121 0.36 17.47 7.43
N HIS A 122 -0.53 17.46 6.44
CA HIS A 122 -1.94 17.79 6.62
C HIS A 122 -2.78 16.63 7.16
N PHE A 123 -2.40 15.37 6.90
CA PHE A 123 -3.25 14.21 7.20
C PHE A 123 -2.52 13.03 7.88
N MET A 124 -1.20 12.91 7.75
CA MET A 124 -0.33 11.85 8.29
C MET A 124 0.68 12.42 9.29
#